data_AF-L5N3F6-F1
#
_entry.id   AF-L5N3F6-F1
#
_cell.length_a   1.000
_cell.length_b   1.000
_cell.length_c   1.000
_cell.angle_alpha   90.00
_cell.angle_beta   90.00
_cell.angle_gamma   90.00
#
_symmetry.space_group_name_H-M   'P 1'
#
loop_
_entity.id
_entity.type
_entity.pdbx_description
1 polymer ?
#
loop_
_entity_poly.entity_id
_entity_poly.type
_entity_poly.pdbx_seq_one_letter_code
_entity_poly.pdbx_strand_id
1 'polypeptide(L)'
;KRSLYALVQTIQHPHIVLSEVHTSLEKIKALVLLHRAEGIVAKHKKSLYSEGERSKQWLKWKNFRSVSGCLTAYDPANGYYDVTLMEETLGKFKNGLSAEEAETLQMFFKSNGEKQAGKWYVRPSVCADIHCLDAADGEMREPAFHRFRFDLTPENCTKEKMEWDLSLYPEEVPVTNSDKQLWKNVSKKQYLQYIRPIAPYMLPFLAEKKLTVIRCPDGITAESFYQKQAPDHAPDYLDTWEEKDGSRILCNNLPSLLWLANQGAVEFHIPFDKTDASLPDEIVFDLDPPSRKHFSLAITAAQWMKQMLDEIGVISFIKTSGNKGMQIHIPIQAGDFSYEETRNLTEAVAETLVQKCPDLFTVERLKKKRGEKLYLDYVQHAEGKTIVAPYSARRTDEATVACPLFWEEVKEGLRPESFTIKNVLARLEEKGCPFLQYEEARKRQPVKQLKRLL
;
A
#
# COMPACT_ATOMS: atom_id res chain seq x y z
N LYS A 1 21.05 6.91 31.06
CA LYS A 1 19.58 6.77 30.94
C LYS A 1 19.09 7.73 29.87
N ARG A 2 18.52 7.24 28.77
CA ARG A 2 17.96 8.07 27.68
C ARG A 2 16.45 7.90 27.65
N SER A 3 15.71 8.91 27.19
CA SER A 3 14.30 8.73 26.83
C SER A 3 14.21 7.78 25.63
N LEU A 4 13.07 7.12 25.43
CA LEU A 4 12.85 6.25 24.27
C LEU A 4 13.08 7.01 22.95
N TYR A 5 12.61 8.27 22.88
CA TYR A 5 12.79 9.12 21.71
C TYR A 5 14.26 9.31 21.34
N ALA A 6 15.11 9.68 22.32
CA ALA A 6 16.55 9.86 22.08
C ALA A 6 17.28 8.56 21.73
N LEU A 7 16.72 7.40 22.09
CA LEU A 7 17.27 6.09 21.74
C LEU A 7 16.87 5.70 20.31
N VAL A 8 15.60 5.84 19.95
CA VAL A 8 15.11 5.51 18.60
C VAL A 8 15.73 6.41 17.54
N GLN A 9 15.95 7.70 17.81
CA GLN A 9 16.64 8.60 16.88
C GLN A 9 18.07 8.16 16.53
N THR A 10 18.72 7.38 17.38
CA THR A 10 20.07 6.85 17.11
C THR A 10 20.08 5.55 16.33
N ILE A 11 18.92 4.92 16.12
CA ILE A 11 18.79 3.65 15.41
C ILE A 11 18.54 3.95 13.94
N GLN A 12 19.54 3.68 13.10
CA GLN A 12 19.38 3.64 11.65
C GLN A 12 19.14 2.19 11.24
N HIS A 13 17.88 1.79 11.12
CA HIS A 13 17.49 0.46 10.67
C HIS A 13 16.33 0.56 9.68
N PRO A 14 16.36 -0.14 8.53
CA PRO A 14 15.35 0.01 7.47
C PRO A 14 13.93 -0.33 7.91
N HIS A 15 13.79 -1.17 8.93
CA HIS A 15 12.49 -1.57 9.50
C HIS A 15 12.08 -0.81 10.77
N ILE A 16 12.87 0.19 11.19
CA ILE A 16 12.53 1.05 12.34
C ILE A 16 12.31 2.45 11.82
N VAL A 17 11.05 2.86 11.78
CA VAL A 17 10.64 4.19 11.31
C VAL A 17 10.12 4.98 12.49
N LEU A 18 10.63 6.20 12.66
CA LEU A 18 10.09 7.13 13.64
C LEU A 18 8.84 7.78 13.05
N SER A 19 7.68 7.44 13.59
CA SER A 19 6.41 8.10 13.28
C SER A 19 6.31 9.43 14.02
N GLU A 20 5.39 10.29 13.56
CA GLU A 20 4.95 11.45 14.32
C GLU A 20 4.43 11.05 15.71
N VAL A 21 4.60 11.96 16.67
CA VAL A 21 4.12 11.74 18.04
C VAL A 21 2.64 12.10 18.11
N HIS A 22 1.81 11.12 18.42
CA HIS A 22 0.37 11.32 18.61
C HIS A 22 0.00 11.30 20.09
N THR A 23 -0.92 12.18 20.49
CA THR A 23 -1.51 12.22 21.84
C THR A 23 -2.86 11.51 21.92
N SER A 24 -3.49 11.24 20.77
CA SER A 24 -4.77 10.52 20.66
C SER A 24 -4.54 9.02 20.48
N LEU A 25 -5.15 8.22 21.36
CA LEU A 25 -5.11 6.75 21.24
C LEU A 25 -5.77 6.26 19.95
N GLU A 26 -6.84 6.92 19.50
CA GLU A 26 -7.54 6.54 18.26
C GLU A 26 -6.66 6.75 17.02
N LYS A 27 -5.87 7.83 16.98
CA LYS A 27 -4.88 8.02 15.89
C LYS A 27 -3.80 6.93 15.91
N ILE A 28 -3.35 6.51 17.09
CA ILE A 28 -2.37 5.42 17.22
C ILE A 28 -2.98 4.08 16.78
N LYS A 29 -4.23 3.79 17.16
CA LYS A 29 -4.94 2.59 16.69
C LYS A 29 -5.14 2.60 15.19
N ALA A 30 -5.47 3.75 14.60
CA ALA A 30 -5.59 3.90 13.15
C ALA A 30 -4.26 3.60 12.44
N LEU A 31 -3.12 4.00 13.00
CA LEU A 31 -1.80 3.62 12.49
C LEU A 31 -1.52 2.12 12.61
N VAL A 32 -1.86 1.52 13.75
CA VAL A 32 -1.71 0.07 13.95
C VAL A 32 -2.55 -0.70 12.94
N LEU A 33 -3.79 -0.27 12.71
CA LEU A 33 -4.65 -0.85 11.68
C LEU A 33 -4.04 -0.63 10.29
N LEU A 34 -3.70 0.61 9.92
CA LEU A 34 -3.10 0.95 8.62
C LEU A 34 -1.92 0.04 8.29
N HIS A 35 -0.92 -0.01 9.17
CA HIS A 35 0.31 -0.78 9.01
C HIS A 35 0.16 -2.27 9.34
N ARG A 36 -1.05 -2.74 9.71
CA ARG A 36 -1.31 -4.12 10.14
C ARG A 36 -0.37 -4.57 11.28
N ALA A 37 0.03 -3.65 12.16
CA ALA A 37 0.94 -3.97 13.24
C ALA A 37 0.30 -4.96 14.23
N GLU A 38 1.13 -5.78 14.87
CA GLU A 38 0.69 -6.78 15.86
C GLU A 38 0.06 -6.15 17.11
N GLY A 39 0.34 -4.89 17.38
CA GLY A 39 -0.16 -4.20 18.55
C GLY A 39 0.67 -3.00 18.95
N ILE A 40 0.43 -2.53 20.18
CA ILE A 40 1.10 -1.39 20.80
C ILE A 40 1.83 -1.87 22.04
N VAL A 41 3.10 -1.50 22.14
CA VAL A 41 3.88 -1.62 23.39
C VAL A 41 4.11 -0.23 23.94
N ALA A 42 3.64 0.02 25.16
CA ALA A 42 3.70 1.31 25.80
C ALA A 42 4.29 1.22 27.21
N LYS A 43 4.87 2.33 27.68
CA LYS A 43 5.42 2.49 29.03
C LYS A 43 5.10 3.89 29.54
N HIS A 44 5.03 4.07 30.86
CA HIS A 44 4.83 5.42 31.41
C HIS A 44 5.98 6.34 31.01
N LYS A 45 5.66 7.59 30.66
CA LYS A 45 6.63 8.62 30.21
C LYS A 45 7.82 8.83 31.16
N LYS A 46 7.61 8.67 32.47
CA LYS A 46 8.64 8.82 33.52
C LYS A 46 9.47 7.55 33.76
N SER A 47 9.16 6.46 33.05
CA SER A 47 9.87 5.19 33.24
C SER A 47 11.29 5.28 32.70
N LEU A 48 12.24 4.79 33.47
CA LEU A 48 13.63 4.72 33.06
C LEU A 48 13.88 3.44 32.26
N TYR A 49 14.79 3.53 31.30
CA TYR A 49 15.29 2.39 30.53
C TYR A 49 16.72 2.11 31.00
N SER A 50 16.93 0.88 31.48
CA SER A 50 18.24 0.35 31.87
C SER A 50 18.57 -0.80 30.94
N GLU A 51 19.84 -0.89 30.56
CA GLU A 51 20.35 -2.01 29.77
C GLU A 51 20.34 -3.30 30.60
N GLY A 52 19.97 -4.42 29.98
CA GLY A 52 19.94 -5.74 30.64
C GLY A 52 18.81 -5.98 31.66
N GLU A 53 18.05 -4.95 32.07
CA GLU A 53 16.99 -5.09 33.07
C GLU A 53 15.60 -5.22 32.44
N ARG A 54 14.91 -6.33 32.74
CA ARG A 54 13.52 -6.55 32.31
C ARG A 54 12.55 -5.83 33.23
N SER A 55 11.94 -4.75 32.75
CA SER A 55 10.88 -4.03 33.46
C SER A 55 9.54 -4.77 33.36
N LYS A 56 8.77 -4.80 34.46
CA LYS A 56 7.39 -5.35 34.49
C LYS A 56 6.31 -4.31 34.13
N GLN A 57 6.69 -3.06 33.87
CA GLN A 57 5.76 -1.94 33.67
C GLN A 57 5.37 -1.69 32.20
N TRP A 58 5.42 -2.73 31.38
CA TRP A 58 5.01 -2.63 29.98
C TRP A 58 3.50 -2.83 29.87
N LEU A 59 2.84 -1.87 29.24
CA LEU A 59 1.47 -2.04 28.77
C LEU A 59 1.55 -2.59 27.35
N LYS A 60 0.84 -3.70 27.10
CA LYS A 60 0.78 -4.35 25.80
C LYS A 60 -0.66 -4.43 25.37
N TRP A 61 -0.95 -3.85 24.21
CA TRP A 61 -2.22 -4.01 23.53
C TRP A 61 -1.97 -4.82 22.26
N LYS A 62 -2.73 -5.89 22.06
CA LYS A 62 -2.59 -6.81 20.94
C LYS A 62 -3.69 -6.55 19.93
N ASN A 63 -3.32 -6.50 18.66
CA ASN A 63 -4.22 -6.33 17.54
C ASN A 63 -4.56 -7.70 16.94
N PHE A 64 -5.37 -8.47 17.67
CA PHE A 64 -5.75 -9.82 17.27
C PHE A 64 -6.57 -9.82 15.97
N ARG A 65 -6.31 -10.83 15.15
CA ARG A 65 -7.04 -11.21 13.95
C ARG A 65 -7.81 -12.49 14.26
N SER A 66 -8.95 -12.70 13.62
CA SER A 66 -9.72 -13.94 13.76
C SER A 66 -9.70 -14.69 12.43
N VAL A 67 -9.10 -15.87 12.40
CA VAL A 67 -9.10 -16.74 11.21
C VAL A 67 -10.00 -17.94 11.45
N SER A 68 -10.81 -18.30 10.45
CA SER A 68 -11.65 -19.50 10.53
C SER A 68 -10.91 -20.74 10.03
N GLY A 69 -10.95 -21.83 10.78
CA GLY A 69 -10.38 -23.12 10.39
C GLY A 69 -11.13 -24.31 10.98
N CYS A 70 -10.82 -25.50 10.48
CA CYS A 70 -11.42 -26.76 10.93
C CYS A 70 -10.56 -27.46 11.96
N LEU A 71 -11.16 -27.93 13.04
CA LEU A 71 -10.49 -28.72 14.06
C LEU A 71 -10.37 -30.18 13.58
N THR A 72 -9.15 -30.72 13.55
CA THR A 72 -8.89 -32.05 12.95
C THR A 72 -8.14 -33.01 13.85
N ALA A 73 -7.34 -32.53 14.81
CA ALA A 73 -6.70 -33.39 15.79
C ALA A 73 -6.73 -32.80 17.20
N TYR A 74 -6.74 -33.67 18.20
CA TYR A 74 -6.53 -33.35 19.61
C TYR A 74 -5.40 -34.22 20.17
N ASP A 75 -4.41 -33.59 20.80
CA ASP A 75 -3.29 -34.23 21.47
C ASP A 75 -3.45 -34.16 23.00
N PRO A 76 -3.87 -35.25 23.67
CA PRO A 76 -4.04 -35.26 25.12
C PRO A 76 -2.74 -35.08 25.91
N ALA A 77 -1.56 -35.31 25.31
CA ALA A 77 -0.29 -35.23 26.02
C ALA A 77 0.13 -33.79 26.31
N ASN A 78 -0.28 -32.84 25.47
CA ASN A 78 0.09 -31.43 25.58
C ASN A 78 -1.11 -30.46 25.52
N GLY A 79 -2.32 -30.97 25.28
CA GLY A 79 -3.56 -30.22 25.25
C GLY A 79 -3.79 -29.41 23.98
N TYR A 80 -3.03 -29.64 22.91
CA TYR A 80 -3.17 -28.90 21.66
C TYR A 80 -4.24 -29.49 20.74
N TYR A 81 -4.87 -28.60 19.99
CA TYR A 81 -5.76 -28.92 18.89
C TYR A 81 -5.12 -28.46 17.57
N ASP A 82 -5.18 -29.33 16.56
CA ASP A 82 -4.73 -29.01 15.20
C ASP A 82 -5.89 -28.36 14.44
N VAL A 83 -5.56 -27.28 13.73
CA VAL A 83 -6.47 -26.49 12.91
C VAL A 83 -5.98 -26.54 11.48
N THR A 84 -6.88 -26.85 10.55
CA THR A 84 -6.58 -26.93 9.12
C THR A 84 -7.51 -26.03 8.32
N LEU A 85 -7.03 -25.60 7.17
CA LEU A 85 -7.85 -25.16 6.06
C LEU A 85 -8.25 -26.40 5.23
N MET A 86 -9.02 -26.22 4.15
CA MET A 86 -9.41 -27.34 3.27
C MET A 86 -8.21 -28.18 2.77
N GLU A 87 -7.09 -27.53 2.43
CA GLU A 87 -5.98 -28.15 1.71
C GLU A 87 -4.64 -28.09 2.47
N GLU A 88 -4.57 -27.33 3.56
CA GLU A 88 -3.32 -27.07 4.28
C GLU A 88 -3.52 -26.95 5.80
N THR A 89 -2.43 -27.13 6.55
CA THR A 89 -2.44 -26.87 8.00
C THR A 89 -2.49 -25.37 8.24
N LEU A 90 -3.37 -24.92 9.14
CA LEU A 90 -3.42 -23.53 9.59
C LEU A 90 -2.51 -23.30 10.81
N GLY A 91 -2.50 -24.26 11.73
CA GLY A 91 -1.67 -24.23 12.93
C GLY A 91 -2.30 -25.00 14.08
N LYS A 92 -1.92 -24.64 15.30
CA LYS A 92 -2.39 -25.32 16.52
C LYS A 92 -2.72 -24.32 17.61
N PHE A 93 -3.66 -24.64 18.48
CA PHE A 93 -3.92 -23.83 19.69
C PHE A 93 -4.17 -24.72 20.91
N LYS A 94 -4.02 -24.14 22.10
CA LYS A 94 -4.42 -24.75 23.38
C LYS A 94 -5.08 -23.79 24.36
N ASN A 95 -5.00 -22.49 24.07
CA ASN A 95 -5.49 -21.42 24.95
C ASN A 95 -6.84 -20.90 24.43
N GLY A 96 -7.57 -20.16 25.26
CA GLY A 96 -8.79 -19.44 24.87
C GLY A 96 -10.10 -20.20 25.10
N LEU A 97 -10.06 -21.52 25.26
CA LEU A 97 -11.23 -22.31 25.67
C LEU A 97 -11.55 -22.07 27.15
N SER A 98 -12.83 -21.92 27.46
CA SER A 98 -13.33 -22.11 28.82
C SER A 98 -13.23 -23.59 29.24
N ALA A 99 -13.37 -23.86 30.55
CA ALA A 99 -13.31 -25.23 31.07
C ALA A 99 -14.39 -26.13 30.44
N GLU A 100 -15.61 -25.61 30.29
CA GLU A 100 -16.75 -26.33 29.69
C GLU A 100 -16.56 -26.60 28.19
N GLU A 101 -16.07 -25.61 27.43
CA GLU A 101 -15.77 -25.78 26.00
C GLU A 101 -14.65 -26.81 25.80
N ALA A 102 -13.61 -26.76 26.66
CA ALA A 102 -12.51 -27.72 26.60
C ALA A 102 -13.00 -29.15 26.89
N GLU A 103 -13.82 -29.36 27.93
CA GLU A 103 -14.37 -30.68 28.24
C GLU A 103 -15.25 -31.22 27.11
N THR A 104 -16.15 -30.37 26.59
CA THR A 104 -17.05 -30.70 25.48
C THR A 104 -16.26 -31.10 24.24
N LEU A 105 -15.24 -30.31 23.87
CA LEU A 105 -14.43 -30.57 22.69
C LEU A 105 -13.61 -31.86 22.85
N GLN A 106 -12.99 -32.08 24.01
CA GLN A 106 -12.27 -33.32 24.29
C GLN A 106 -13.16 -34.56 24.18
N MET A 107 -14.40 -34.47 24.69
CA MET A 107 -15.38 -35.55 24.58
C MET A 107 -15.80 -35.78 23.13
N PHE A 108 -16.02 -34.71 22.35
CA PHE A 108 -16.29 -34.81 20.92
C PHE A 108 -15.20 -35.58 20.17
N PHE A 109 -13.93 -35.24 20.38
CA PHE A 109 -12.79 -35.93 19.74
C PHE A 109 -12.67 -37.39 20.16
N LYS A 110 -12.91 -37.72 21.44
CA LYS A 110 -12.87 -39.10 21.95
C LYS A 110 -14.02 -39.96 21.43
N SER A 111 -15.20 -39.37 21.25
CA SER A 111 -16.41 -40.10 20.83
C SER A 111 -16.53 -40.26 19.32
N ASN A 112 -16.02 -39.31 18.54
CA ASN A 112 -16.18 -39.27 17.07
C ASN A 112 -14.87 -39.46 16.29
N GLY A 113 -13.72 -39.47 16.98
CA GLY A 113 -12.42 -39.54 16.35
C GLY A 113 -11.76 -40.93 16.41
N GLU A 114 -10.78 -41.13 15.55
CA GLU A 114 -9.91 -42.29 15.55
C GLU A 114 -8.62 -41.99 16.31
N LYS A 115 -8.21 -42.90 17.22
CA LYS A 115 -6.98 -42.74 17.99
C LYS A 115 -5.79 -43.29 17.22
N GLN A 116 -4.81 -42.45 16.89
CA GLN A 116 -3.57 -42.84 16.21
C GLN A 116 -2.37 -42.17 16.88
N ALA A 117 -1.32 -42.95 17.19
CA ALA A 117 -0.09 -42.47 17.84
C ALA A 117 -0.33 -41.58 19.09
N GLY A 118 -1.37 -41.89 19.88
CA GLY A 118 -1.72 -41.14 21.10
C GLY A 118 -2.61 -39.92 20.90
N LYS A 119 -2.86 -39.49 19.66
CA LYS A 119 -3.74 -38.37 19.30
C LYS A 119 -5.10 -38.85 18.80
N TRP A 120 -6.11 -38.01 18.92
CA TRP A 120 -7.45 -38.25 18.36
C TRP A 120 -7.62 -37.44 17.09
N TYR A 121 -8.05 -38.08 16.02
CA TYR A 121 -8.27 -37.45 14.72
C TYR A 121 -9.73 -37.52 14.33
N VAL A 122 -10.28 -36.40 13.89
CA VAL A 122 -11.64 -36.32 13.32
C VAL A 122 -11.54 -35.81 11.89
N ARG A 123 -12.52 -36.16 11.06
CA ARG A 123 -12.67 -35.49 9.77
C ARG A 123 -12.96 -34.00 10.00
N PRO A 124 -12.53 -33.10 9.10
CA PRO A 124 -12.89 -31.68 9.20
C PRO A 124 -14.41 -31.53 9.31
N SER A 125 -14.90 -31.17 10.49
CA SER A 125 -16.34 -31.07 10.76
C SER A 125 -16.70 -29.96 11.74
N VAL A 126 -15.76 -29.53 12.59
CA VAL A 126 -15.96 -28.44 13.54
C VAL A 126 -15.17 -27.24 13.07
N CYS A 127 -15.87 -26.19 12.62
CA CYS A 127 -15.27 -24.92 12.27
C CYS A 127 -15.18 -24.02 13.51
N ALA A 128 -14.06 -23.32 13.67
CA ALA A 128 -13.85 -22.37 14.75
C ALA A 128 -13.06 -21.17 14.26
N ASP A 129 -13.33 -20.01 14.86
CA ASP A 129 -12.46 -18.85 14.75
C ASP A 129 -11.34 -18.97 15.78
N ILE A 130 -10.11 -18.75 15.33
CA ILE A 130 -8.91 -18.69 16.17
C ILE A 130 -8.38 -17.26 16.14
N HIS A 131 -8.25 -16.65 17.32
CA HIS A 131 -7.52 -15.40 17.49
C HIS A 131 -6.03 -15.64 17.32
N CYS A 132 -5.38 -14.86 16.47
CA CYS A 132 -3.94 -14.89 16.29
C CYS A 132 -3.42 -13.48 15.95
N LEU A 133 -2.13 -13.24 16.17
CA LEU A 133 -1.48 -12.01 15.70
C LEU A 133 -1.11 -12.10 14.23
N ASP A 134 -0.86 -13.31 13.74
CA ASP A 134 -0.56 -13.62 12.35
C ASP A 134 -0.71 -15.13 12.10
N ALA A 135 -0.79 -15.53 10.83
CA ALA A 135 -0.72 -16.94 10.43
C ALA A 135 -0.05 -17.09 9.07
N ALA A 136 0.98 -17.93 9.00
CA ALA A 136 1.76 -18.24 7.80
C ALA A 136 2.47 -19.58 7.95
N ASP A 137 2.73 -20.27 6.83
CA ASP A 137 3.52 -21.51 6.78
C ASP A 137 3.07 -22.61 7.76
N GLY A 138 1.76 -22.70 8.02
CA GLY A 138 1.18 -23.66 8.95
C GLY A 138 1.39 -23.37 10.42
N GLU A 139 1.83 -22.15 10.77
CA GLU A 139 1.94 -21.66 12.13
C GLU A 139 1.05 -20.45 12.37
N MET A 140 0.46 -20.38 13.57
CA MET A 140 -0.26 -19.21 14.05
C MET A 140 0.53 -18.57 15.19
N ARG A 141 0.58 -17.23 15.20
CA ARG A 141 1.28 -16.48 16.24
C ARG A 141 0.36 -16.15 17.40
N GLU A 142 0.73 -16.64 18.59
CA GLU A 142 -0.05 -16.56 19.83
C GLU A 142 -1.53 -16.96 19.68
N PRO A 143 -1.81 -18.18 19.18
CA PRO A 143 -3.17 -18.60 18.87
C PRO A 143 -3.99 -18.86 20.14
N ALA A 144 -5.24 -18.43 20.10
CA ALA A 144 -6.24 -18.68 21.12
C ALA A 144 -7.60 -18.96 20.47
N PHE A 145 -8.33 -19.95 20.98
CA PHE A 145 -9.71 -20.16 20.58
C PHE A 145 -10.53 -18.89 20.80
N HIS A 146 -11.38 -18.56 19.84
CA HIS A 146 -12.30 -17.43 19.95
C HIS A 146 -13.75 -17.87 20.07
N ARG A 147 -14.24 -18.67 19.10
CA ARG A 147 -15.62 -19.19 19.09
C ARG A 147 -15.78 -20.32 18.07
N PHE A 148 -16.80 -21.14 18.27
CA PHE A 148 -17.27 -22.07 17.23
C PHE A 148 -18.02 -21.31 16.13
N ARG A 149 -17.93 -21.82 14.90
CA ARG A 149 -18.57 -21.27 13.69
C ARG A 149 -19.53 -22.27 13.07
N PHE A 150 -20.69 -22.41 13.69
CA PHE A 150 -21.77 -23.30 13.23
C PHE A 150 -22.42 -22.83 11.92
N ASP A 151 -22.14 -21.60 11.50
CA ASP A 151 -22.56 -21.00 10.23
C ASP A 151 -21.61 -21.34 9.06
N LEU A 152 -20.46 -21.95 9.33
CA LEU A 152 -19.46 -22.32 8.31
C LEU A 152 -19.37 -23.83 8.14
N THR A 153 -19.18 -24.27 6.90
CA THR A 153 -18.75 -25.63 6.59
C THR A 153 -17.23 -25.68 6.36
N PRO A 154 -16.61 -26.87 6.38
CA PRO A 154 -15.18 -27.00 6.09
C PRO A 154 -14.77 -26.39 4.75
N GLU A 155 -15.65 -26.45 3.75
CA GLU A 155 -15.42 -25.88 2.42
C GLU A 155 -15.30 -24.35 2.42
N ASN A 156 -15.77 -23.68 3.48
CA ASN A 156 -15.60 -22.23 3.64
C ASN A 156 -14.24 -21.86 4.25
N CYS A 157 -13.52 -22.80 4.89
CA CYS A 157 -12.24 -22.55 5.53
C CYS A 157 -11.09 -22.66 4.51
N THR A 158 -11.04 -21.71 3.57
CA THR A 158 -10.05 -21.68 2.49
C THR A 158 -8.87 -20.74 2.80
N LYS A 159 -7.75 -20.92 2.09
CA LYS A 159 -6.60 -19.99 2.14
C LYS A 159 -7.01 -18.56 1.81
N GLU A 160 -7.82 -18.38 0.78
CA GLU A 160 -8.29 -17.07 0.36
C GLU A 160 -9.16 -16.39 1.43
N LYS A 161 -9.96 -17.15 2.18
CA LYS A 161 -10.71 -16.62 3.33
C LYS A 161 -9.76 -16.25 4.47
N MET A 162 -8.79 -17.11 4.79
CA MET A 162 -7.78 -16.82 5.82
C MET A 162 -7.00 -15.53 5.48
N GLU A 163 -6.53 -15.37 4.25
CA GLU A 163 -5.83 -14.16 3.79
C GLU A 163 -6.71 -12.91 3.92
N TRP A 164 -8.00 -13.03 3.60
CA TRP A 164 -8.99 -11.97 3.80
C TRP A 164 -9.15 -11.61 5.28
N ASP A 165 -9.36 -12.61 6.13
CA ASP A 165 -9.51 -12.45 7.58
C ASP A 165 -8.26 -11.79 8.22
N LEU A 166 -7.06 -12.20 7.78
CA LEU A 166 -5.78 -11.65 8.24
C LEU A 166 -5.49 -10.24 7.71
N SER A 167 -6.22 -9.78 6.70
CA SER A 167 -6.04 -8.45 6.12
C SER A 167 -6.49 -7.32 7.04
N LEU A 168 -7.26 -7.64 8.10
CA LEU A 168 -7.91 -6.65 8.97
C LEU A 168 -8.66 -5.62 8.14
N TYR A 169 -9.57 -6.12 7.31
CA TYR A 169 -10.45 -5.27 6.51
C TYR A 169 -11.42 -4.53 7.46
N PRO A 170 -11.56 -3.19 7.38
CA PRO A 170 -12.43 -2.45 8.28
C PRO A 170 -13.90 -2.84 8.12
N GLU A 171 -14.58 -3.14 9.24
CA GLU A 171 -15.99 -3.56 9.24
C GLU A 171 -16.94 -2.48 8.67
N GLU A 172 -16.59 -1.21 8.87
CA GLU A 172 -17.32 -0.03 8.34
C GLU A 172 -17.27 0.11 6.80
N VAL A 173 -16.46 -0.70 6.12
CA VAL A 173 -16.39 -0.76 4.66
C VAL A 173 -16.97 -2.09 4.18
N PRO A 174 -18.30 -2.24 4.05
CA PRO A 174 -18.87 -3.51 3.60
C PRO A 174 -18.48 -3.81 2.14
N VAL A 175 -18.00 -5.02 1.88
CA VAL A 175 -17.63 -5.48 0.54
C VAL A 175 -18.77 -6.28 -0.05
N THR A 176 -19.27 -5.82 -1.20
CA THR A 176 -20.33 -6.48 -1.97
C THR A 176 -19.77 -7.00 -3.28
N ASN A 177 -20.38 -7.98 -3.97
CA ASN A 177 -19.94 -8.43 -5.30
C ASN A 177 -18.43 -8.70 -5.40
N SER A 178 -17.86 -9.35 -4.37
CA SER A 178 -16.41 -9.57 -4.24
C SER A 178 -15.81 -10.34 -5.42
N ASP A 179 -16.61 -11.21 -6.02
CA ASP A 179 -16.17 -12.12 -7.08
C ASP A 179 -16.25 -11.48 -8.48
N LYS A 180 -16.80 -10.25 -8.58
CA LYS A 180 -16.86 -9.50 -9.83
C LYS A 180 -15.45 -9.35 -10.41
N GLN A 181 -15.28 -9.72 -11.67
CA GLN A 181 -14.01 -9.56 -12.38
C GLN A 181 -13.78 -8.10 -12.76
N LEU A 182 -12.73 -7.50 -12.22
CA LEU A 182 -12.28 -6.16 -12.61
C LEU A 182 -11.28 -6.22 -13.77
N TRP A 183 -10.48 -7.28 -13.82
CA TRP A 183 -9.67 -7.68 -14.98
C TRP A 183 -9.97 -9.14 -15.33
N LYS A 184 -9.50 -9.61 -16.50
CA LYS A 184 -9.75 -10.98 -17.00
C LYS A 184 -9.48 -12.09 -15.97
N ASN A 185 -8.48 -11.92 -15.11
CA ASN A 185 -8.08 -12.91 -14.09
C ASN A 185 -7.83 -12.26 -12.72
N VAL A 186 -8.62 -11.21 -12.39
CA VAL A 186 -8.54 -10.50 -11.12
C VAL A 186 -9.95 -10.11 -10.70
N SER A 187 -10.41 -10.70 -9.60
CA SER A 187 -11.67 -10.29 -8.95
C SER A 187 -11.50 -9.01 -8.13
N LYS A 188 -12.61 -8.37 -7.80
CA LYS A 188 -12.63 -7.22 -6.89
C LYS A 188 -12.01 -7.57 -5.53
N LYS A 189 -12.26 -8.78 -5.01
CA LYS A 189 -11.64 -9.27 -3.78
C LYS A 189 -10.12 -9.28 -3.86
N GLN A 190 -9.56 -9.82 -4.94
CA GLN A 190 -8.12 -9.84 -5.17
C GLN A 190 -7.53 -8.43 -5.31
N TYR A 191 -8.25 -7.51 -5.95
CA TYR A 191 -7.85 -6.11 -6.00
C TYR A 191 -7.87 -5.44 -4.62
N LEU A 192 -8.86 -5.72 -3.78
CA LEU A 192 -8.90 -5.23 -2.40
C LEU A 192 -7.81 -5.85 -1.52
N GLN A 193 -7.47 -7.12 -1.73
CA GLN A 193 -6.32 -7.80 -1.12
C GLN A 193 -4.98 -7.17 -1.56
N TYR A 194 -4.93 -6.52 -2.72
CA TYR A 194 -3.79 -5.68 -3.12
C TYR A 194 -3.81 -4.31 -2.42
N ILE A 195 -4.94 -3.57 -2.49
CA ILE A 195 -5.02 -2.20 -1.96
C ILE A 195 -4.79 -2.15 -0.44
N ARG A 196 -5.32 -3.12 0.30
CA ARG A 196 -5.25 -3.14 1.77
C ARG A 196 -3.83 -3.09 2.35
N PRO A 197 -2.89 -3.97 1.94
CA PRO A 197 -1.50 -3.90 2.37
C PRO A 197 -0.68 -2.78 1.68
N ILE A 198 -1.12 -2.27 0.52
CA ILE A 198 -0.48 -1.12 -0.16
C ILE A 198 -0.82 0.22 0.51
N ALA A 199 -1.97 0.32 1.18
CA ALA A 199 -2.47 1.56 1.77
C ALA A 199 -1.43 2.39 2.54
N PRO A 200 -0.54 1.83 3.39
CA PRO A 200 0.48 2.60 4.11
C PRO A 200 1.49 3.31 3.21
N TYR A 201 1.70 2.80 2.00
CA TYR A 201 2.65 3.35 1.03
C TYR A 201 1.98 4.28 0.03
N MET A 202 0.67 4.11 -0.22
CA MET A 202 -0.09 4.92 -1.17
C MET A 202 -0.71 6.16 -0.51
N LEU A 203 -1.31 6.02 0.68
CA LEU A 203 -2.01 7.10 1.38
C LEU A 203 -1.17 8.37 1.61
N PRO A 204 0.14 8.30 1.94
CA PRO A 204 0.94 9.51 2.11
C PRO A 204 0.93 10.43 0.87
N PHE A 205 0.75 9.87 -0.33
CA PHE A 205 0.66 10.64 -1.57
C PHE A 205 -0.75 11.11 -1.90
N LEU A 206 -1.79 10.50 -1.32
CA LEU A 206 -3.19 10.86 -1.55
C LEU A 206 -3.70 11.90 -0.55
N ALA A 207 -3.12 11.91 0.65
CA ALA A 207 -3.59 12.72 1.77
C ALA A 207 -3.57 14.22 1.42
N GLU A 208 -4.63 14.90 1.80
CA GLU A 208 -4.83 16.35 1.61
C GLU A 208 -4.81 16.79 0.15
N LYS A 209 -5.04 15.89 -0.81
CA LYS A 209 -5.08 16.20 -2.24
C LYS A 209 -6.45 15.97 -2.85
N LYS A 210 -6.88 16.89 -3.72
CA LYS A 210 -8.17 16.85 -4.43
C LYS A 210 -8.14 15.76 -5.51
N LEU A 211 -8.56 14.56 -5.12
CA LEU A 211 -8.39 13.35 -5.91
C LEU A 211 -9.21 13.39 -7.21
N THR A 212 -8.67 12.78 -8.25
CA THR A 212 -9.43 12.31 -9.42
C THR A 212 -9.29 10.80 -9.51
N VAL A 213 -10.39 10.06 -9.50
CA VAL A 213 -10.35 8.60 -9.69
C VAL A 213 -10.90 8.21 -11.05
N ILE A 214 -10.37 7.14 -11.63
CA ILE A 214 -10.97 6.46 -12.79
C ILE A 214 -11.65 5.19 -12.29
N ARG A 215 -12.96 5.12 -12.47
CA ARG A 215 -13.78 3.98 -12.04
C ARG A 215 -14.08 3.05 -13.20
N CYS A 216 -13.94 1.77 -12.92
CA CYS A 216 -14.26 0.63 -13.80
C CYS A 216 -15.22 -0.30 -13.05
N PRO A 217 -16.48 0.12 -12.79
CA PRO A 217 -17.40 -0.62 -11.92
C PRO A 217 -17.76 -2.01 -12.45
N ASP A 218 -17.68 -2.21 -13.76
CA ASP A 218 -17.97 -3.47 -14.48
C ASP A 218 -16.71 -4.04 -15.17
N GLY A 219 -15.54 -3.66 -14.68
CA GLY A 219 -14.24 -4.10 -15.18
C GLY A 219 -13.65 -3.21 -16.27
N ILE A 220 -12.35 -3.38 -16.53
CA ILE A 220 -11.56 -2.45 -17.34
C ILE A 220 -11.90 -2.45 -18.84
N THR A 221 -12.58 -3.49 -19.33
CA THR A 221 -13.03 -3.60 -20.73
C THR A 221 -14.40 -2.96 -20.97
N ALA A 222 -15.12 -2.62 -19.90
CA ALA A 222 -16.41 -1.95 -19.95
C ALA A 222 -16.25 -0.42 -19.91
N GLU A 223 -17.37 0.30 -19.81
CA GLU A 223 -17.33 1.75 -19.69
C GLU A 223 -16.64 2.20 -18.40
N SER A 224 -15.79 3.22 -18.52
CA SER A 224 -15.05 3.81 -17.40
C SER A 224 -15.29 5.30 -17.35
N PHE A 225 -15.31 5.89 -16.16
CA PHE A 225 -15.52 7.33 -16.00
C PHE A 225 -14.55 7.96 -14.99
N TYR A 226 -14.29 9.24 -15.17
CA TYR A 226 -13.53 10.05 -14.23
C TYR A 226 -14.47 10.60 -13.16
N GLN A 227 -14.08 10.49 -11.89
CA GLN A 227 -14.82 11.06 -10.78
C GLN A 227 -13.92 11.98 -9.97
N LYS A 228 -14.41 13.19 -9.76
CA LYS A 228 -13.74 14.29 -9.04
C LYS A 228 -14.53 14.69 -7.79
N GLN A 229 -15.85 14.74 -7.94
CA GLN A 229 -16.79 15.10 -6.90
C GLN A 229 -17.17 13.88 -6.06
N ALA A 230 -17.31 14.09 -4.77
CA ALA A 230 -17.84 13.10 -3.85
C ALA A 230 -19.31 12.84 -4.21
N PRO A 231 -19.74 11.56 -4.27
CA PRO A 231 -21.14 11.26 -4.54
C PRO A 231 -22.00 11.49 -3.30
N ASP A 232 -23.30 11.71 -3.48
CA ASP A 232 -24.25 11.96 -2.38
C ASP A 232 -24.33 10.81 -1.34
N HIS A 233 -23.98 9.59 -1.76
CA HIS A 233 -23.93 8.40 -0.91
C HIS A 233 -22.54 8.14 -0.32
N ALA A 234 -21.65 9.14 -0.33
CA ALA A 234 -20.35 9.05 0.31
C ALA A 234 -20.52 8.77 1.82
N PRO A 235 -19.74 7.83 2.39
CA PRO A 235 -19.76 7.57 3.83
C PRO A 235 -19.10 8.71 4.61
N ASP A 236 -19.45 8.88 5.88
CA ASP A 236 -18.95 9.96 6.76
C ASP A 236 -17.42 9.95 6.94
N TYR A 237 -16.77 8.79 6.77
CA TYR A 237 -15.31 8.67 6.84
C TYR A 237 -14.59 9.08 5.55
N LEU A 238 -15.31 9.40 4.47
CA LEU A 238 -14.76 9.95 3.24
C LEU A 238 -14.69 11.47 3.37
N ASP A 239 -13.51 11.97 3.70
CA ASP A 239 -13.27 13.41 3.80
C ASP A 239 -13.52 14.08 2.44
N THR A 240 -14.06 15.30 2.49
CA THR A 240 -14.32 16.12 1.31
C THR A 240 -13.72 17.52 1.43
N TRP A 241 -13.51 18.17 0.30
CA TRP A 241 -13.13 19.58 0.23
C TRP A 241 -14.18 20.36 -0.56
N GLU A 242 -14.83 21.31 0.10
CA GLU A 242 -15.89 22.11 -0.51
C GLU A 242 -15.34 23.10 -1.55
N GLU A 243 -15.81 22.98 -2.80
CA GLU A 243 -15.60 23.95 -3.88
C GLU A 243 -16.95 24.49 -4.37
N LYS A 244 -16.92 25.59 -5.14
CA LYS A 244 -18.15 26.25 -5.64
C LYS A 244 -19.02 25.34 -6.50
N ASP A 245 -18.43 24.35 -7.16
CA ASP A 245 -19.06 23.41 -8.07
C ASP A 245 -19.34 22.04 -7.44
N GLY A 246 -19.07 21.89 -6.13
CA GLY A 246 -19.36 20.68 -5.35
C GLY A 246 -18.18 20.20 -4.51
N SER A 247 -18.44 19.22 -3.64
CA SER A 247 -17.45 18.66 -2.73
C SER A 247 -16.48 17.75 -3.48
N ARG A 248 -15.17 18.02 -3.38
CA ARG A 248 -14.10 17.20 -3.93
C ARG A 248 -13.75 16.03 -3.02
N ILE A 249 -13.42 14.88 -3.61
CA ILE A 249 -12.97 13.70 -2.86
C ILE A 249 -11.58 13.93 -2.27
N LEU A 250 -11.42 13.69 -0.96
CA LEU A 250 -10.12 13.52 -0.30
C LEU A 250 -9.98 12.06 0.16
N CYS A 251 -8.76 11.52 0.08
CA CYS A 251 -8.48 10.16 0.50
C CYS A 251 -7.37 10.16 1.56
N ASN A 252 -7.78 10.49 2.79
CA ASN A 252 -6.85 10.73 3.91
C ASN A 252 -6.65 9.51 4.81
N ASN A 253 -7.48 8.48 4.66
CA ASN A 253 -7.53 7.36 5.59
C ASN A 253 -7.80 6.02 4.87
N LEU A 254 -7.52 4.93 5.59
CA LEU A 254 -7.67 3.57 5.09
C LEU A 254 -9.12 3.24 4.67
N PRO A 255 -10.16 3.51 5.48
CA PRO A 255 -11.55 3.29 5.07
C PRO A 255 -11.93 3.98 3.75
N SER A 256 -11.54 5.23 3.55
CA SER A 256 -11.77 5.98 2.31
C SER A 256 -11.14 5.29 1.10
N LEU A 257 -9.87 4.89 1.21
CA LEU A 257 -9.15 4.23 0.12
C LEU A 257 -9.80 2.91 -0.28
N LEU A 258 -10.14 2.09 0.72
CA LEU A 258 -10.78 0.79 0.50
C LEU A 258 -12.20 0.96 -0.05
N TRP A 259 -12.95 1.96 0.41
CA TRP A 259 -14.28 2.26 -0.11
C TRP A 259 -14.21 2.68 -1.58
N LEU A 260 -13.31 3.60 -1.95
CA LEU A 260 -13.10 4.00 -3.35
C LEU A 260 -12.73 2.80 -4.23
N ALA A 261 -11.80 1.96 -3.78
CA ALA A 261 -11.41 0.74 -4.50
C ALA A 261 -12.59 -0.25 -4.63
N ASN A 262 -13.38 -0.44 -3.58
CA ASN A 262 -14.56 -1.31 -3.56
C ASN A 262 -15.67 -0.80 -4.51
N GLN A 263 -15.73 0.51 -4.71
CA GLN A 263 -16.56 1.21 -5.68
C GLN A 263 -16.02 1.13 -7.12
N GLY A 264 -14.92 0.41 -7.34
CA GLY A 264 -14.32 0.19 -8.66
C GLY A 264 -13.34 1.26 -9.10
N ALA A 265 -12.85 2.13 -8.20
CA ALA A 265 -11.74 3.03 -8.51
C ALA A 265 -10.46 2.21 -8.76
N VAL A 266 -9.99 2.21 -10.00
CA VAL A 266 -8.79 1.48 -10.43
C VAL A 266 -7.58 2.42 -10.48
N GLU A 267 -7.77 3.64 -11.01
CA GLU A 267 -6.69 4.63 -11.06
C GLU A 267 -6.97 5.79 -10.09
N PHE A 268 -5.96 6.15 -9.31
CA PHE A 268 -5.96 7.27 -8.38
C PHE A 268 -5.00 8.32 -8.91
N HIS A 269 -5.52 9.49 -9.26
CA HIS A 269 -4.75 10.60 -9.83
C HIS A 269 -4.75 11.79 -8.88
N ILE A 270 -3.56 12.30 -8.57
CA ILE A 270 -3.33 13.36 -7.60
C ILE A 270 -2.84 14.64 -8.29
N PRO A 271 -3.29 15.83 -7.84
CA PRO A 271 -2.67 17.10 -8.21
C PRO A 271 -1.29 17.28 -7.57
N PHE A 272 -0.56 18.29 -8.03
CA PHE A 272 0.77 18.63 -7.50
C PHE A 272 0.72 19.59 -6.30
N ASP A 273 -0.48 19.99 -5.87
CA ASP A 273 -0.74 20.82 -4.69
C ASP A 273 -1.60 20.07 -3.66
N LYS A 274 -1.71 20.63 -2.45
CA LYS A 274 -2.64 20.19 -1.41
C LYS A 274 -3.85 21.12 -1.38
N THR A 275 -4.95 20.70 -0.76
CA THR A 275 -6.23 21.41 -0.71
C THR A 275 -6.13 22.87 -0.26
N ASP A 276 -5.28 23.16 0.73
CA ASP A 276 -5.09 24.48 1.32
C ASP A 276 -3.94 25.28 0.67
N ALA A 277 -3.24 24.69 -0.31
CA ALA A 277 -2.12 25.28 -1.00
C ALA A 277 -2.51 25.65 -2.46
N SER A 278 -2.02 26.79 -2.94
CA SER A 278 -2.12 27.18 -4.35
C SER A 278 -0.84 26.90 -5.15
N LEU A 279 0.20 26.39 -4.48
CA LEU A 279 1.53 26.19 -5.04
C LEU A 279 1.91 24.70 -4.94
N PRO A 280 2.72 24.19 -5.89
CA PRO A 280 3.06 22.78 -5.92
C PRO A 280 3.94 22.38 -4.72
N ASP A 281 3.74 21.16 -4.24
CA ASP A 281 4.61 20.48 -3.28
C ASP A 281 5.53 19.45 -3.94
N GLU A 282 5.49 19.25 -5.25
CA GLU A 282 6.46 18.38 -5.92
C GLU A 282 6.75 18.91 -7.31
N ILE A 283 7.89 18.52 -7.88
CA ILE A 283 8.18 18.69 -9.30
C ILE A 283 8.20 17.31 -9.93
N VAL A 284 7.52 17.16 -11.07
CA VAL A 284 7.43 15.87 -11.75
C VAL A 284 7.81 15.98 -13.22
N PHE A 285 8.72 15.11 -13.66
CA PHE A 285 9.02 14.89 -15.07
C PHE A 285 8.30 13.65 -15.56
N ASP A 286 7.40 13.80 -16.54
CA ASP A 286 6.70 12.68 -17.19
C ASP A 286 7.40 12.31 -18.51
N LEU A 287 7.94 11.11 -18.55
CA LEU A 287 8.69 10.56 -19.68
C LEU A 287 7.77 9.62 -20.47
N ASP A 288 7.18 10.11 -21.56
CA ASP A 288 6.15 9.39 -22.32
C ASP A 288 6.66 8.90 -23.69
N PRO A 289 7.09 7.64 -23.82
CA PRO A 289 7.53 7.10 -25.09
C PRO A 289 6.36 6.85 -26.04
N PRO A 290 6.60 6.79 -27.36
CA PRO A 290 5.53 6.64 -28.34
C PRO A 290 4.77 5.32 -28.18
N SER A 291 5.42 4.27 -27.69
CA SER A 291 4.79 2.99 -27.35
C SER A 291 5.57 2.26 -26.25
N ARG A 292 5.00 1.20 -25.68
CA ARG A 292 5.71 0.32 -24.73
C ARG A 292 6.97 -0.33 -25.33
N LYS A 293 7.01 -0.56 -26.65
CA LYS A 293 8.21 -1.08 -27.33
C LYS A 293 9.39 -0.12 -27.28
N HIS A 294 9.13 1.17 -27.09
CA HIS A 294 10.13 2.23 -27.00
C HIS A 294 10.43 2.63 -25.55
N PHE A 295 10.10 1.77 -24.57
CA PHE A 295 10.31 2.06 -23.15
C PHE A 295 11.79 2.32 -22.80
N SER A 296 12.73 1.73 -23.53
CA SER A 296 14.18 2.00 -23.40
C SER A 296 14.55 3.47 -23.57
N LEU A 297 13.77 4.24 -24.35
CA LEU A 297 13.97 5.69 -24.47
C LEU A 297 13.68 6.39 -23.14
N ALA A 298 12.61 5.99 -22.43
CA ALA A 298 12.26 6.55 -21.13
C ALA A 298 13.32 6.20 -20.06
N ILE A 299 13.85 4.98 -20.09
CA ILE A 299 14.97 4.56 -19.23
C ILE A 299 16.19 5.45 -19.49
N THR A 300 16.56 5.62 -20.77
CA THR A 300 17.72 6.43 -21.18
C THR A 300 17.56 7.88 -20.73
N ALA A 301 16.41 8.50 -20.97
CA ALA A 301 16.14 9.86 -20.50
C ALA A 301 16.18 9.96 -18.98
N ALA A 302 15.62 8.97 -18.27
CA ALA A 302 15.63 8.96 -16.82
C ALA A 302 17.04 8.89 -16.23
N GLN A 303 17.92 8.08 -16.81
CA GLN A 303 19.32 7.97 -16.37
C GLN A 303 20.08 9.28 -16.60
N TRP A 304 19.90 9.93 -17.75
CA TRP A 304 20.50 11.25 -17.99
C TRP A 304 19.97 12.31 -17.02
N MET A 305 18.66 12.37 -16.79
CA MET A 305 18.06 13.28 -15.81
C MET A 305 18.60 13.00 -14.40
N LYS A 306 18.72 11.73 -14.00
CA LYS A 306 19.29 11.36 -12.70
C LYS A 306 20.70 11.90 -12.52
N GLN A 307 21.55 11.72 -13.54
CA GLN A 307 22.91 12.24 -13.50
C GLN A 307 22.92 13.77 -13.32
N MET A 308 22.12 14.50 -14.10
CA MET A 308 22.03 15.96 -14.00
C MET A 308 21.54 16.42 -12.62
N LEU A 309 20.53 15.74 -12.06
CA LEU A 309 19.98 16.04 -10.74
C LEU A 309 20.99 15.74 -9.62
N ASP A 310 21.75 14.64 -9.75
CA ASP A 310 22.79 14.27 -8.78
C ASP A 310 23.94 15.28 -8.74
N GLU A 311 24.36 15.79 -9.90
CA GLU A 311 25.44 16.79 -10.01
C GLU A 311 25.14 18.08 -9.23
N ILE A 312 23.85 18.42 -9.07
CA ILE A 312 23.40 19.58 -8.28
C ILE A 312 22.87 19.19 -6.89
N GLY A 313 23.00 17.93 -6.50
CA GLY A 313 22.62 17.40 -5.19
C GLY A 313 21.11 17.26 -4.97
N VAL A 314 20.30 17.22 -6.03
CA VAL A 314 18.85 17.07 -5.93
C VAL A 314 18.49 15.62 -5.63
N ILE A 315 17.66 15.43 -4.61
CA ILE A 315 17.18 14.09 -4.24
C ILE A 315 15.93 13.81 -5.07
N SER A 316 16.07 12.90 -6.03
CA SER A 316 15.00 12.49 -6.95
C SER A 316 14.58 11.04 -6.72
N PHE A 317 13.32 10.77 -7.02
CA PHE A 317 12.68 9.46 -6.91
C PHE A 317 12.07 9.09 -8.26
N ILE A 318 11.94 7.79 -8.56
CA ILE A 318 11.44 7.35 -9.86
C ILE A 318 10.43 6.21 -9.74
N LYS A 319 9.41 6.27 -10.59
CA LYS A 319 8.44 5.20 -10.75
C LYS A 319 8.15 4.92 -12.22
N THR A 320 7.71 3.70 -12.51
CA THR A 320 6.98 3.48 -13.76
C THR A 320 5.64 4.20 -13.69
N SER A 321 5.12 4.69 -14.82
CA SER A 321 3.75 5.21 -14.86
C SER A 321 2.71 4.08 -14.78
N GLY A 322 3.15 2.82 -14.86
CA GLY A 322 2.30 1.65 -14.99
C GLY A 322 1.67 1.50 -16.38
N ASN A 323 1.81 2.48 -17.28
CA ASN A 323 1.34 2.31 -18.66
C ASN A 323 2.51 2.08 -19.61
N LYS A 324 3.06 3.16 -20.20
CA LYS A 324 4.16 3.08 -21.16
C LYS A 324 5.36 3.92 -20.79
N GLY A 325 5.31 4.71 -19.73
CA GLY A 325 6.32 5.73 -19.42
C GLY A 325 6.92 5.60 -18.03
N MET A 326 7.75 6.57 -17.67
CA MET A 326 8.37 6.71 -16.36
C MET A 326 8.20 8.12 -15.83
N GLN A 327 8.21 8.25 -14.51
CA GLN A 327 7.97 9.52 -13.83
C GLN A 327 9.04 9.75 -12.78
N ILE A 328 9.71 10.89 -12.87
CA ILE A 328 10.71 11.32 -11.89
C ILE A 328 10.07 12.36 -10.99
N HIS A 329 10.13 12.14 -9.70
CA HIS A 329 9.55 12.98 -8.67
C HIS A 329 10.65 13.65 -7.84
N ILE A 330 10.48 14.94 -7.57
CA ILE A 330 11.33 15.73 -6.68
C ILE A 330 10.42 16.36 -5.63
N PRO A 331 10.40 15.86 -4.38
CA PRO A 331 9.58 16.46 -3.33
C PRO A 331 10.13 17.82 -2.93
N ILE A 332 9.32 18.88 -2.94
CA ILE A 332 9.68 20.24 -2.50
C ILE A 332 8.72 20.74 -1.42
N GLN A 333 9.04 21.82 -0.71
CA GLN A 333 8.04 22.43 0.18
C GLN A 333 7.08 23.28 -0.65
N ALA A 334 5.79 23.28 -0.29
CA ALA A 334 4.84 24.21 -0.87
C ALA A 334 5.33 25.65 -0.63
N GLY A 335 5.44 26.43 -1.70
CA GLY A 335 6.01 27.78 -1.64
C GLY A 335 7.50 27.88 -2.00
N ASP A 336 8.23 26.77 -2.13
CA ASP A 336 9.59 26.79 -2.68
C ASP A 336 9.57 27.25 -4.15
N PHE A 337 8.57 26.81 -4.91
CA PHE A 337 8.40 27.14 -6.33
C PHE A 337 6.94 27.48 -6.66
N SER A 338 6.75 28.39 -7.62
CA SER A 338 5.48 28.56 -8.31
C SER A 338 5.29 27.56 -9.45
N TYR A 339 4.07 27.40 -9.95
CA TYR A 339 3.81 26.60 -11.15
C TYR A 339 4.54 27.12 -12.39
N GLU A 340 4.79 28.44 -12.47
CA GLU A 340 5.58 29.03 -13.55
C GLU A 340 7.06 28.68 -13.40
N GLU A 341 7.62 28.79 -12.19
CA GLU A 341 9.01 28.43 -11.93
C GLU A 341 9.26 26.93 -12.18
N THR A 342 8.37 26.04 -11.71
CA THR A 342 8.48 24.60 -11.98
C THR A 342 8.36 24.27 -13.47
N ARG A 343 7.51 24.97 -14.22
CA ARG A 343 7.41 24.85 -15.68
C ARG A 343 8.71 25.24 -16.36
N ASN A 344 9.27 26.40 -16.02
CA ASN A 344 10.52 26.90 -16.62
C ASN A 344 11.68 25.94 -16.34
N LEU A 345 11.78 25.43 -15.11
CA LEU A 345 12.77 24.43 -14.73
C LEU A 345 12.62 23.14 -15.55
N THR A 346 11.39 22.61 -15.64
CA THR A 346 11.14 21.35 -16.35
C THR A 346 11.36 21.48 -17.86
N GLU A 347 11.03 22.64 -18.44
CA GLU A 347 11.31 23.00 -19.83
C GLU A 347 12.83 23.07 -20.09
N ALA A 348 13.59 23.80 -19.27
CA ALA A 348 15.03 23.95 -19.44
C ALA A 348 15.78 22.60 -19.38
N VAL A 349 15.39 21.72 -18.46
CA VAL A 349 15.96 20.36 -18.36
C VAL A 349 15.58 19.53 -19.59
N ALA A 350 14.33 19.63 -20.06
CA ALA A 350 13.88 18.90 -21.25
C ALA A 350 14.61 19.37 -22.52
N GLU A 351 14.77 20.68 -22.70
CA GLU A 351 15.52 21.25 -23.83
C GLU A 351 17.00 20.85 -23.81
N THR A 352 17.63 20.84 -22.63
CA THR A 352 19.01 20.37 -22.46
C THR A 352 19.19 18.93 -22.94
N LEU A 353 18.24 18.04 -22.62
CA LEU A 353 18.26 16.66 -23.09
C LEU A 353 18.05 16.57 -24.60
N VAL A 354 17.13 17.34 -25.16
CA VAL A 354 16.92 17.40 -26.61
C VAL A 354 18.17 17.88 -27.34
N GLN A 355 18.88 18.87 -26.81
CA GLN A 355 20.15 19.33 -27.39
C GLN A 355 21.25 18.27 -27.32
N LYS A 356 21.30 17.51 -26.21
CA LYS A 356 22.30 16.46 -26.00
C LYS A 356 22.04 15.20 -26.83
N CYS A 357 20.78 14.84 -27.03
CA CYS A 357 20.36 13.63 -27.74
C CYS A 357 19.18 13.93 -28.70
N PRO A 358 19.41 14.76 -29.75
CA PRO A 358 18.34 15.26 -30.62
C PRO A 358 17.65 14.15 -31.41
N ASP A 359 18.32 13.01 -31.63
CA ASP A 359 17.76 11.87 -32.35
C ASP A 359 16.83 11.02 -31.48
N LEU A 360 16.92 11.13 -30.15
CA LEU A 360 16.17 10.31 -29.21
C LEU A 360 15.00 11.05 -28.57
N PHE A 361 15.12 12.36 -28.34
CA PHE A 361 14.18 13.13 -27.52
C PHE A 361 13.54 14.29 -28.28
N THR A 362 12.34 14.70 -27.85
CA THR A 362 11.63 15.85 -28.41
C THR A 362 10.72 16.52 -27.39
N VAL A 363 10.54 17.83 -27.52
CA VAL A 363 9.51 18.64 -26.83
C VAL A 363 8.35 19.04 -27.75
N GLU A 364 8.34 18.56 -29.01
CA GLU A 364 7.30 18.87 -29.99
C GLU A 364 5.94 18.28 -29.55
N ARG A 365 4.92 19.14 -29.44
CA ARG A 365 3.60 18.76 -28.93
C ARG A 365 2.79 17.95 -29.95
N LEU A 366 2.99 18.13 -31.24
CA LEU A 366 2.22 17.41 -32.25
C LEU A 366 2.76 15.98 -32.43
N LYS A 367 2.01 14.96 -32.00
CA LYS A 367 2.38 13.53 -32.14
C LYS A 367 2.92 13.16 -33.53
N LYS A 368 2.29 13.66 -34.59
CA LYS A 368 2.69 13.42 -36.00
C LYS A 368 4.09 13.92 -36.37
N LYS A 369 4.66 14.86 -35.61
CA LYS A 369 5.99 15.45 -35.84
C LYS A 369 7.08 14.85 -34.93
N ARG A 370 6.70 13.99 -33.97
CA ARG A 370 7.63 13.40 -33.00
C ARG A 370 8.42 12.22 -33.58
N GLY A 371 7.89 11.55 -34.60
CA GLY A 371 8.45 10.29 -35.09
C GLY A 371 8.49 9.24 -33.97
N GLU A 372 9.61 8.55 -33.82
CA GLU A 372 9.83 7.53 -32.78
C GLU A 372 10.54 8.09 -31.52
N LYS A 373 10.72 9.42 -31.43
CA LYS A 373 11.39 10.07 -30.30
C LYS A 373 10.53 10.04 -29.02
N LEU A 374 11.19 10.03 -27.87
CA LEU A 374 10.56 10.22 -26.56
C LEU A 374 10.06 11.66 -26.44
N TYR A 375 8.81 11.82 -26.04
CA TYR A 375 8.28 13.13 -25.69
C TYR A 375 8.56 13.43 -24.22
N LEU A 376 9.28 14.53 -23.97
CA LEU A 376 9.52 15.06 -22.62
C LEU A 376 8.39 16.04 -22.29
N ASP A 377 7.36 15.57 -21.58
CA ASP A 377 6.13 16.35 -21.38
C ASP A 377 6.22 17.28 -20.16
N TYR A 378 6.95 18.39 -20.33
CA TYR A 378 7.06 19.43 -19.30
C TYR A 378 5.73 20.18 -19.04
N VAL A 379 4.67 19.92 -19.83
CA VAL A 379 3.35 20.56 -19.68
C VAL A 379 2.41 19.77 -18.77
N GLN A 380 2.71 18.50 -18.45
CA GLN A 380 1.90 17.74 -17.49
C GLN A 380 2.00 18.32 -16.08
N HIS A 381 3.11 18.98 -15.76
CA HIS A 381 3.31 19.63 -14.47
C HIS A 381 2.74 21.05 -14.49
N ALA A 382 1.47 21.18 -14.16
CA ALA A 382 0.77 22.47 -14.12
C ALA A 382 -0.42 22.43 -13.15
N GLU A 383 -0.89 23.62 -12.76
CA GLU A 383 -2.06 23.77 -11.91
C GLU A 383 -3.29 23.03 -12.48
N GLY A 384 -4.00 22.31 -11.61
CA GLY A 384 -5.21 21.55 -11.97
C GLY A 384 -4.97 20.29 -12.81
N LYS A 385 -3.73 20.02 -13.23
CA LYS A 385 -3.33 18.73 -13.80
C LYS A 385 -3.17 17.70 -12.70
N THR A 386 -3.25 16.43 -13.08
CA THR A 386 -3.12 15.31 -12.16
C THR A 386 -2.21 14.25 -12.74
N ILE A 387 -1.50 13.55 -11.87
CA ILE A 387 -0.68 12.40 -12.23
C ILE A 387 -1.11 11.17 -11.44
N VAL A 388 -0.92 9.98 -12.01
CA VAL A 388 -1.23 8.74 -11.31
C VAL A 388 -0.38 8.59 -10.05
N ALA A 389 -1.01 8.34 -8.91
CA ALA A 389 -0.36 8.21 -7.62
C ALA A 389 0.59 6.98 -7.59
N PRO A 390 1.68 7.04 -6.82
CA PRO A 390 2.49 5.85 -6.52
C PRO A 390 1.62 4.68 -6.03
N TYR A 391 1.90 3.48 -6.52
CA TYR A 391 1.18 2.24 -6.23
C TYR A 391 -0.27 2.15 -6.71
N SER A 392 -0.81 3.17 -7.38
CA SER A 392 -2.09 3.03 -8.07
C SER A 392 -2.02 1.97 -9.15
N ALA A 393 -3.06 1.13 -9.26
CA ALA A 393 -3.25 0.26 -10.40
C ALA A 393 -3.58 1.08 -11.66
N ARG A 394 -3.46 0.43 -12.82
CA ARG A 394 -3.78 0.99 -14.12
C ARG A 394 -4.82 0.11 -14.83
N ARG A 395 -5.64 0.73 -15.68
CA ARG A 395 -6.61 0.02 -16.53
C ARG A 395 -5.97 -0.68 -17.74
N THR A 396 -4.88 -1.39 -17.50
CA THR A 396 -4.18 -2.22 -18.48
C THR A 396 -4.63 -3.67 -18.36
N ASP A 397 -4.50 -4.44 -19.44
CA ASP A 397 -4.90 -5.85 -19.45
C ASP A 397 -4.17 -6.68 -18.37
N GLU A 398 -2.94 -6.30 -18.04
CA GLU A 398 -2.10 -6.99 -17.06
C GLU A 398 -2.32 -6.54 -15.60
N ALA A 399 -3.21 -5.56 -15.34
CA ALA A 399 -3.37 -4.92 -14.04
C ALA A 399 -2.05 -4.35 -13.50
N THR A 400 -1.35 -3.62 -14.37
CA THR A 400 -0.06 -3.00 -14.03
C THR A 400 -0.21 -1.91 -12.97
N VAL A 401 0.89 -1.60 -12.30
CA VAL A 401 0.95 -0.64 -11.20
C VAL A 401 1.90 0.50 -11.57
N ALA A 402 1.56 1.73 -11.17
CA ALA A 402 2.48 2.86 -11.17
C ALA A 402 3.54 2.67 -10.07
N CYS A 403 4.48 1.75 -10.31
CA CYS A 403 5.37 1.17 -9.31
C CYS A 403 6.60 2.05 -9.07
N PRO A 404 6.80 2.58 -7.84
CA PRO A 404 8.09 3.10 -7.38
C PRO A 404 9.23 2.11 -7.55
N LEU A 405 10.40 2.61 -7.92
CA LEU A 405 11.62 1.83 -8.14
C LEU A 405 12.81 2.47 -7.43
N PHE A 406 13.76 1.63 -7.02
CA PHE A 406 15.11 2.10 -6.71
C PHE A 406 15.82 2.45 -8.02
N TRP A 407 16.70 3.46 -8.00
CA TRP A 407 17.39 3.92 -9.21
C TRP A 407 18.23 2.84 -9.88
N GLU A 408 18.77 1.90 -9.09
CA GLU A 408 19.56 0.75 -9.55
C GLU A 408 18.73 -0.26 -10.36
N GLU A 409 17.40 -0.20 -10.29
CA GLU A 409 16.49 -1.01 -11.09
C GLU A 409 16.20 -0.39 -12.47
N VAL A 410 16.50 0.91 -12.65
CA VAL A 410 16.21 1.66 -13.88
C VAL A 410 17.34 1.44 -14.88
N LYS A 411 17.31 0.26 -15.51
CA LYS A 411 18.30 -0.20 -16.48
C LYS A 411 17.64 -0.89 -17.67
N GLU A 412 18.38 -1.00 -18.76
CA GLU A 412 17.92 -1.63 -19.99
C GLU A 412 17.32 -3.03 -19.74
N GLY A 413 16.23 -3.35 -20.44
CA GLY A 413 15.44 -4.57 -20.22
C GLY A 413 14.35 -4.47 -19.14
N LEU A 414 14.28 -3.38 -18.37
CA LEU A 414 13.13 -3.08 -17.51
C LEU A 414 11.87 -2.94 -18.37
N ARG A 415 10.74 -3.50 -17.92
CA ARG A 415 9.45 -3.40 -18.61
C ARG A 415 8.34 -3.03 -17.64
N PRO A 416 7.46 -2.07 -17.97
CA PRO A 416 6.37 -1.66 -17.07
C PRO A 416 5.39 -2.81 -16.75
N GLU A 417 5.21 -3.76 -17.66
CA GLU A 417 4.36 -4.95 -17.47
C GLU A 417 4.87 -5.92 -16.40
N SER A 418 6.12 -5.76 -15.96
CA SER A 418 6.70 -6.59 -14.91
C SER A 418 6.18 -6.22 -13.52
N PHE A 419 5.43 -5.12 -13.39
CA PHE A 419 4.89 -4.63 -12.12
C PHE A 419 3.37 -4.64 -12.16
N THR A 420 2.77 -5.62 -11.49
CA THR A 420 1.32 -5.82 -11.44
C THR A 420 0.84 -5.92 -9.99
N ILE A 421 -0.46 -5.77 -9.78
CA ILE A 421 -1.05 -5.95 -8.45
C ILE A 421 -0.74 -7.33 -7.83
N LYS A 422 -0.38 -8.34 -8.64
CA LYS A 422 -0.08 -9.70 -8.20
C LYS A 422 1.33 -9.87 -7.63
N ASN A 423 2.28 -8.99 -7.96
CA ASN A 423 3.69 -9.17 -7.60
C ASN A 423 4.34 -7.98 -6.87
N VAL A 424 3.75 -6.79 -6.93
CA VAL A 424 4.33 -5.60 -6.30
C VAL A 424 4.41 -5.74 -4.78
N LEU A 425 3.47 -6.45 -4.15
CA LEU A 425 3.50 -6.70 -2.71
C LEU A 425 4.70 -7.54 -2.27
N ALA A 426 4.92 -8.69 -2.90
CA ALA A 426 6.09 -9.53 -2.62
C ALA A 426 7.40 -8.74 -2.84
N ARG A 427 7.45 -7.91 -3.89
CA ARG A 427 8.60 -7.03 -4.15
C ARG A 427 8.82 -6.01 -3.02
N LEU A 428 7.76 -5.45 -2.44
CA LEU A 428 7.85 -4.52 -1.33
C LEU A 428 8.34 -5.20 -0.04
N GLU A 429 7.88 -6.42 0.21
CA GLU A 429 8.33 -7.22 1.35
C GLU A 429 9.82 -7.59 1.23
N GLU A 430 10.26 -7.96 0.02
CA GLU A 430 11.66 -8.33 -0.24
C GLU A 430 12.61 -7.14 -0.23
N LYS A 431 12.27 -6.06 -0.96
CA LYS A 431 13.20 -4.95 -1.23
C LYS A 431 12.95 -3.69 -0.40
N GLY A 432 11.79 -3.59 0.25
CA GLY A 432 11.31 -2.36 0.86
C GLY A 432 10.74 -1.34 -0.14
N CYS A 433 10.29 -0.20 0.40
CA CYS A 433 9.67 0.88 -0.36
C CYS A 433 10.72 1.88 -0.88
N PRO A 434 10.85 2.07 -2.21
CA PRO A 434 11.81 3.04 -2.77
C PRO A 434 11.52 4.50 -2.39
N PHE A 435 10.26 4.82 -2.07
CA PHE A 435 9.83 6.18 -1.71
C PHE A 435 9.76 6.37 -0.19
N LEU A 436 10.33 5.46 0.62
CA LEU A 436 10.27 5.55 2.09
C LEU A 436 10.81 6.88 2.65
N GLN A 437 11.83 7.46 2.00
CA GLN A 437 12.47 8.70 2.42
C GLN A 437 11.92 9.96 1.73
N TYR A 438 10.79 9.87 1.01
CA TYR A 438 10.25 10.97 0.19
C TYR A 438 10.03 12.25 1.01
N GLU A 439 9.33 12.16 2.14
CA GLU A 439 9.05 13.31 3.00
C GLU A 439 10.29 13.86 3.71
N GLU A 440 11.28 13.01 4.00
CA GLU A 440 12.54 13.47 4.59
C GLU A 440 13.47 14.11 3.55
N ALA A 441 13.38 13.69 2.29
CA ALA A 441 14.07 14.34 1.18
C ALA A 441 13.50 15.74 0.91
N ARG A 442 12.19 15.93 1.07
CA ARG A 442 11.50 17.23 0.94
C ARG A 442 12.17 18.35 1.73
N LYS A 443 12.57 18.05 2.97
CA LYS A 443 13.21 19.01 3.89
C LYS A 443 14.68 19.31 3.56
N ARG A 444 15.28 18.51 2.68
CA ARG A 444 16.72 18.52 2.38
C ARG A 444 17.02 18.94 0.95
N GLN A 445 16.02 19.34 0.16
CA GLN A 445 16.25 19.72 -1.22
C GLN A 445 17.18 20.94 -1.36
N PRO A 446 18.05 20.95 -2.37
CA PRO A 446 18.92 22.09 -2.66
C PRO A 446 18.14 23.17 -3.43
N VAL A 447 17.10 23.76 -2.82
CA VAL A 447 16.17 24.72 -3.45
C VAL A 447 16.92 25.88 -4.11
N LYS A 448 17.96 26.40 -3.44
CA LYS A 448 18.79 27.49 -4.00
C LYS A 448 19.52 27.10 -5.27
N GLN A 449 20.01 25.86 -5.37
CA GLN A 449 20.67 25.34 -6.56
C GLN A 449 19.67 25.12 -7.68
N LEU A 450 18.50 24.55 -7.38
CA LEU A 450 17.41 24.38 -8.34
C LEU A 450 16.97 25.73 -8.93
N LYS A 451 16.83 26.77 -8.11
CA LYS A 451 16.48 28.12 -8.59
C LYS A 451 17.55 28.79 -9.45
N ARG A 452 18.80 28.31 -9.47
CA ARG A 452 19.84 28.84 -10.39
C ARG A 452 19.69 28.33 -11.83
N LEU A 453 18.81 27.36 -12.06
CA LEU A 453 18.47 26.85 -13.39
C LEU A 453 17.34 27.66 -14.06
N LEU A 454 16.70 28.55 -13.31
CA LEU A 454 15.76 29.57 -13.79
C LEU A 454 16.54 30.83 -14.17
#